data_AF-A0A9P7C8F0-F1
#
_entry.id   AF-A0A9P7C8F0-F1
#
_cell.length_a   1.000
_cell.length_b   1.000
_cell.length_c   1.000
_cell.angle_alpha   90.00
_cell.angle_beta   90.00
_cell.angle_gamma   90.00
#
_symmetry.space_group_name_H-M   'P 1'
#
loop_
_entity.id
_entity.type
_entity.pdbx_description
1 polymer ?
#
loop_
_entity_poly.entity_id
_entity_poly.type
_entity_poly.pdbx_seq_one_letter_code
_entity_poly.pdbx_strand_id
1 'polypeptide(L)'
;MLERAVSARKLVVGGAAVLTVLAGLLASRMGTEFIPNLDEGDIALHALRIPGTSLTQAIGMQRQLEATIKKFPEVDEVVAKIGTAEVATDPMPPSVADTFIMLKDRDQWPDPRKPKAQLIAELEKAVRAIPGNNYEFTQPIQMRTNELISGVRSDVAVKVYGDTLDQLTRLASRVERVMRSVPGAEDVKAEQVSGLPLLTITPDPAALARSAHSAAGKHQCR
;
A
#
# COMPACT_ATOMS: atom_id res chain seq x y z
N MET A 1 28.00 -20.25 47.45
CA MET A 1 27.31 -19.11 46.81
C MET A 1 26.10 -18.63 47.61
N LEU A 2 25.18 -19.51 48.06
CA LEU A 2 24.04 -19.12 48.89
C LEU A 2 24.42 -18.39 50.19
N GLU A 3 25.43 -18.87 50.93
CA GLU A 3 25.85 -18.24 52.20
C GLU A 3 26.35 -16.80 52.02
N ARG A 4 27.02 -16.50 50.89
CA ARG A 4 27.46 -15.14 50.53
C ARG A 4 26.29 -14.24 50.11
N ALA A 5 25.24 -14.80 49.53
CA ALA A 5 24.03 -14.06 49.18
C ALA A 5 23.20 -13.71 50.44
N VAL A 6 23.15 -14.62 51.42
CA VAL A 6 22.44 -14.41 52.69
C VAL A 6 23.17 -13.38 53.58
N SER A 7 24.50 -13.40 53.63
CA SER A 7 25.26 -12.40 54.40
C SER A 7 25.18 -10.99 53.80
N ALA A 8 25.03 -10.88 52.48
CA ALA A 8 24.89 -9.62 51.75
C ALA A 8 23.44 -9.24 51.41
N ARG A 9 22.44 -9.69 52.19
CA ARG A 9 21.01 -9.61 51.82
C ARG A 9 20.54 -8.23 51.34
N LYS A 10 21.03 -7.15 51.96
CA LYS A 10 20.65 -5.77 51.60
C LYS A 10 21.16 -5.38 50.21
N LEU A 11 22.35 -5.83 49.83
CA LEU A 11 22.92 -5.61 48.50
C LEU A 11 22.17 -6.44 47.44
N VAL A 12 21.81 -7.68 47.76
CA VAL A 12 21.06 -8.56 46.85
C VAL A 12 19.66 -8.00 46.59
N VAL A 13 18.93 -7.62 47.64
CA VAL A 13 17.58 -7.02 47.52
C VAL A 13 17.66 -5.66 46.83
N GLY A 14 18.65 -4.83 47.16
CA GLY A 14 18.88 -3.55 46.49
C GLY A 14 19.17 -3.72 44.99
N GLY A 15 20.03 -4.68 44.63
CA GLY A 15 20.33 -5.02 43.25
C GLY A 15 19.12 -5.54 42.48
N ALA A 16 18.31 -6.41 43.11
CA ALA A 16 17.07 -6.90 42.53
C ALA A 16 16.07 -5.76 42.29
N ALA A 17 15.87 -4.87 43.27
CA ALA A 17 14.98 -3.71 43.12
C ALA A 17 15.45 -2.76 42.00
N VAL A 18 16.75 -2.50 41.91
CA VAL A 18 17.33 -1.68 40.83
C VAL A 18 17.11 -2.34 39.47
N LEU A 19 17.34 -3.64 39.34
CA LEU A 19 17.08 -4.40 38.11
C LEU A 19 15.61 -4.35 37.71
N THR A 20 14.68 -4.50 38.67
CA THR A 20 13.24 -4.42 38.41
C THR A 20 12.83 -3.02 37.93
N VAL A 21 13.34 -1.96 38.56
CA VAL A 21 13.05 -0.58 38.14
C VAL A 21 13.64 -0.29 36.76
N LEU A 22 14.88 -0.73 36.48
CA LEU A 22 15.51 -0.60 35.17
C LEU A 22 14.74 -1.36 34.09
N ALA A 23 14.32 -2.60 34.37
CA ALA A 23 13.50 -3.40 33.45
C ALA A 23 12.15 -2.72 33.19
N GLY A 24 11.50 -2.18 34.21
CA GLY A 24 10.25 -1.41 34.06
C GLY A 24 10.44 -0.14 33.21
N LEU A 25 11.54 0.59 33.41
CA LEU A 25 11.87 1.77 32.61
C LEU A 25 12.14 1.41 31.14
N LEU A 26 12.88 0.33 30.88
CA LEU A 26 13.13 -0.16 29.53
C LEU A 26 11.84 -0.63 28.85
N ALA A 27 11.02 -1.42 29.56
CA ALA A 27 9.73 -1.88 29.06
C ALA A 27 8.79 -0.71 28.72
N SER A 28 8.79 0.38 29.51
CA SER A 28 7.97 1.57 29.25
C SER A 28 8.36 2.35 27.98
N ARG A 29 9.56 2.10 27.44
CA ARG A 29 10.05 2.72 26.20
C ARG A 29 10.04 1.77 25.01
N MET A 30 9.62 0.52 25.20
CA MET A 30 9.57 -0.46 24.13
C MET A 30 8.32 -0.20 23.28
N GLY A 31 8.51 -0.12 21.96
CA GLY A 31 7.40 -0.02 21.02
C GLY A 31 6.54 -1.28 21.04
N THR A 32 5.28 -1.14 20.67
CA THR A 32 4.34 -2.26 20.52
C THR A 32 3.94 -2.39 19.06
N GLU A 33 4.01 -3.60 18.52
CA GLU A 33 3.45 -3.96 17.21
C GLU A 33 2.40 -5.06 17.39
N PHE A 34 1.41 -5.11 16.49
CA PHE A 34 0.32 -6.10 16.59
C PHE A 34 0.80 -7.50 16.19
N ILE A 35 1.47 -7.59 15.03
CA ILE A 35 2.08 -8.81 14.49
C ILE A 35 3.45 -8.39 13.90
N PRO A 36 4.55 -9.12 14.18
CA PRO A 36 5.84 -8.82 13.59
C PRO A 36 5.77 -8.97 12.08
N ASN A 37 6.47 -8.11 11.36
CA ASN A 37 6.52 -8.21 9.90
C ASN A 37 7.33 -9.47 9.51
N LEU A 38 6.67 -10.48 8.92
CA LEU A 38 7.34 -11.66 8.40
C LEU A 38 7.99 -11.32 7.07
N ASP A 39 9.26 -11.67 6.88
CA ASP A 39 9.89 -11.58 5.57
C ASP A 39 9.40 -12.73 4.68
N GLU A 40 8.62 -12.38 3.66
CA GLU A 40 8.07 -13.31 2.67
C GLU A 40 9.04 -13.61 1.51
N GLY A 41 10.23 -13.00 1.52
CA GLY A 41 11.21 -13.08 0.44
C GLY A 41 10.93 -12.06 -0.66
N ASP A 42 9.74 -12.10 -1.25
CA ASP A 42 9.37 -11.23 -2.38
C ASP A 42 8.82 -9.86 -1.94
N ILE A 43 8.65 -8.97 -2.92
CA ILE A 43 8.10 -7.62 -2.71
C ILE A 43 6.85 -7.47 -3.56
N ALA A 44 5.80 -6.90 -2.98
CA ALA A 44 4.64 -6.42 -3.72
C ALA A 44 4.65 -4.89 -3.77
N LEU A 45 4.37 -4.34 -4.95
CA LEU A 45 4.36 -2.91 -5.23
C LEU A 45 3.00 -2.55 -5.85
N HIS A 46 2.23 -1.73 -5.15
CA HIS A 46 0.98 -1.22 -5.65
C HIS A 46 1.23 0.09 -6.41
N ALA A 47 0.86 0.14 -7.69
CA ALA A 47 1.02 1.31 -8.55
C ALA A 47 -0.35 1.96 -8.83
N LEU A 48 -0.59 3.10 -8.19
CA LEU A 48 -1.83 3.88 -8.24
C LEU A 48 -1.68 5.04 -9.22
N ARG A 49 -2.51 5.06 -10.27
CA ARG A 49 -2.56 6.16 -11.26
C ARG A 49 -3.82 7.00 -11.07
N ILE A 50 -3.83 8.17 -11.71
CA ILE A 50 -5.00 9.06 -11.71
C ILE A 50 -6.22 8.31 -12.28
N PRO A 51 -7.40 8.36 -11.61
CA PRO A 51 -8.64 7.81 -12.15
C PRO A 51 -8.93 8.32 -13.57
N GLY A 52 -9.37 7.42 -14.44
CA GLY A 52 -9.60 7.74 -15.86
C GLY A 52 -8.39 7.56 -16.77
N THR A 53 -7.23 7.18 -16.23
CA THR A 53 -6.12 6.66 -17.06
C THR A 53 -6.62 5.45 -17.86
N SER A 54 -6.46 5.49 -19.19
CA SER A 54 -6.87 4.39 -20.06
C SER A 54 -6.02 3.15 -19.82
N LEU A 55 -6.59 1.97 -20.05
CA LEU A 55 -5.86 0.70 -19.90
C LEU A 55 -4.57 0.70 -20.76
N THR A 56 -4.63 1.20 -21.98
CA THR A 56 -3.47 1.30 -22.89
C THR A 56 -2.37 2.17 -22.28
N GLN A 57 -2.73 3.32 -21.71
CA GLN A 57 -1.77 4.20 -21.05
C GLN A 57 -1.21 3.56 -19.78
N ALA A 58 -2.06 2.91 -18.97
CA ALA A 58 -1.64 2.21 -17.76
C ALA A 58 -0.62 1.09 -18.09
N ILE A 59 -0.84 0.31 -19.13
CA ILE A 59 0.11 -0.71 -19.63
C ILE A 59 1.43 -0.06 -20.05
N GLY A 60 1.39 1.06 -20.78
CA GLY A 60 2.60 1.78 -21.19
C GLY A 60 3.44 2.24 -20.00
N MET A 61 2.79 2.85 -19.01
CA MET A 61 3.42 3.28 -17.75
C MET A 61 3.95 2.09 -16.94
N GLN A 62 3.19 0.99 -16.91
CA GLN A 62 3.59 -0.24 -16.22
C GLN A 62 4.86 -0.85 -16.82
N ARG A 63 4.96 -0.91 -18.16
CA ARG A 63 6.18 -1.40 -18.83
C ARG A 63 7.41 -0.56 -18.48
N GLN A 64 7.27 0.76 -18.37
CA GLN A 64 8.36 1.64 -17.95
C GLN A 64 8.79 1.36 -16.50
N LEU A 65 7.82 1.12 -15.62
CA LEU A 65 8.07 0.74 -14.23
C LEU A 65 8.81 -0.59 -14.14
N GLU A 66 8.29 -1.65 -14.78
CA GLU A 66 8.92 -2.97 -14.82
C GLU A 66 10.34 -2.93 -15.38
N ALA A 67 10.56 -2.17 -16.47
CA ALA A 67 11.89 -2.01 -17.06
C ALA A 67 12.87 -1.27 -16.13
N THR A 68 12.37 -0.45 -15.21
CA THR A 68 13.21 0.23 -14.22
C THR A 68 13.56 -0.71 -13.07
N ILE A 69 12.60 -1.49 -12.58
CA ILE A 69 12.79 -2.48 -11.51
C ILE A 69 13.71 -3.61 -11.98
N LYS A 70 13.56 -4.11 -13.21
CA LYS A 70 14.40 -5.18 -13.78
C LYS A 70 15.89 -4.82 -13.93
N LYS A 71 16.27 -3.55 -13.75
CA LYS A 71 17.70 -3.14 -13.76
C LYS A 71 18.43 -3.54 -12.47
N PHE A 72 17.69 -3.86 -11.41
CA PHE A 72 18.27 -4.24 -10.13
C PHE A 72 18.75 -5.70 -10.19
N PRO A 73 20.02 -5.98 -9.88
CA PRO A 73 20.59 -7.32 -10.02
C PRO A 73 19.99 -8.34 -9.05
N GLU A 74 19.39 -7.89 -7.94
CA GLU A 74 18.68 -8.72 -6.95
C GLU A 74 17.31 -9.23 -7.44
N VAL A 75 16.74 -8.60 -8.47
CA VAL A 75 15.42 -8.95 -9.03
C VAL A 75 15.58 -10.10 -10.02
N ASP A 76 14.74 -11.12 -9.87
CA ASP A 76 14.64 -12.24 -10.81
C ASP A 76 13.57 -11.96 -11.86
N GLU A 77 12.33 -11.80 -11.39
CA GLU A 77 11.17 -11.59 -12.24
C GLU A 77 10.27 -10.47 -11.72
N VAL A 78 9.53 -9.86 -12.64
CA VAL A 78 8.52 -8.84 -12.31
C VAL A 78 7.27 -9.14 -13.11
N VAL A 79 6.16 -9.29 -12.40
CA VAL A 79 4.84 -9.60 -12.98
C VAL A 79 3.84 -8.58 -12.48
N ALA A 80 3.08 -7.98 -13.39
CA ALA A 80 2.04 -7.01 -13.04
C ALA A 80 0.65 -7.49 -13.43
N LYS A 81 -0.31 -7.28 -12.54
CA LYS A 81 -1.75 -7.47 -12.75
C LYS A 81 -2.42 -6.11 -12.77
N ILE A 82 -2.92 -5.69 -13.93
CA ILE A 82 -3.61 -4.39 -14.11
C ILE A 82 -5.11 -4.64 -14.17
N GLY A 83 -5.88 -3.91 -13.35
CA GLY A 83 -7.33 -4.03 -13.34
C GLY A 83 -7.86 -5.35 -12.78
N THR A 84 -9.11 -5.66 -13.10
CA THR A 84 -9.86 -6.80 -12.55
C THR A 84 -9.62 -8.06 -13.39
N ALA A 85 -9.36 -9.19 -12.72
CA ALA A 85 -9.32 -10.50 -13.37
C ALA A 85 -10.72 -10.96 -13.83
N GLU A 86 -10.80 -11.82 -14.84
CA GLU A 86 -12.07 -12.34 -15.38
C GLU A 86 -12.96 -12.97 -14.32
N VAL A 87 -12.34 -13.67 -13.35
CA VAL A 87 -13.00 -14.08 -12.11
C VAL A 87 -12.90 -12.91 -11.13
N ALA A 88 -13.95 -12.09 -11.08
CA ALA A 88 -14.04 -10.82 -10.33
C ALA A 88 -14.04 -10.97 -8.80
N THR A 89 -12.97 -11.55 -8.25
CA THR A 89 -12.71 -11.71 -6.82
C THR A 89 -12.07 -10.48 -6.17
N ASP A 90 -11.63 -9.51 -6.98
CA ASP A 90 -11.00 -8.26 -6.55
C ASP A 90 -11.34 -7.16 -7.58
N PRO A 91 -12.26 -6.23 -7.25
CA PRO A 91 -12.67 -5.17 -8.18
C PRO A 91 -11.60 -4.08 -8.25
N MET A 92 -10.82 -4.14 -9.32
CA MET A 92 -9.69 -3.26 -9.60
C MET A 92 -9.92 -2.41 -10.86
N PRO A 93 -9.82 -1.07 -10.78
CA PRO A 93 -9.94 -0.23 -11.97
C PRO A 93 -8.69 -0.34 -12.86
N PRO A 94 -8.79 -0.01 -14.16
CA PRO A 94 -7.64 -0.03 -15.09
C PRO A 94 -6.49 0.90 -14.70
N SER A 95 -6.72 1.87 -13.82
CA SER A 95 -5.71 2.81 -13.33
C SER A 95 -4.80 2.21 -12.25
N VAL A 96 -5.12 1.03 -11.71
CA VAL A 96 -4.38 0.40 -10.61
C VAL A 96 -3.72 -0.90 -11.08
N ALA A 97 -2.47 -1.10 -10.62
CA ALA A 97 -1.72 -2.30 -10.91
C ALA A 97 -1.04 -2.87 -9.66
N ASP A 98 -1.23 -4.16 -9.41
CA ASP A 98 -0.45 -4.92 -8.45
C ASP A 98 0.80 -5.45 -9.15
N THR A 99 1.98 -5.11 -8.65
CA THR A 99 3.26 -5.56 -9.21
C THR A 99 3.95 -6.48 -8.22
N PHE A 100 4.22 -7.71 -8.62
CA PHE A 100 4.97 -8.70 -7.86
C PHE A 100 6.42 -8.68 -8.36
N ILE A 101 7.35 -8.42 -7.45
CA ILE A 101 8.79 -8.38 -7.70
C ILE A 101 9.38 -9.61 -7.00
N MET A 102 9.66 -10.63 -7.79
CA MET A 102 10.29 -11.86 -7.32
C MET A 102 11.79 -11.63 -7.19
N LEU A 103 12.32 -11.87 -6.00
CA LEU A 103 13.74 -11.69 -5.73
C LEU A 103 14.49 -13.00 -5.95
N LYS A 104 15.74 -12.89 -6.37
CA LYS A 104 16.63 -14.05 -6.43
C LYS A 104 16.91 -14.58 -5.04
N ASP A 105 17.28 -15.85 -4.98
CA ASP A 105 17.88 -16.44 -3.78
C ASP A 105 19.05 -15.59 -3.29
N ARG A 106 19.16 -15.52 -1.96
CA ARG A 106 20.01 -14.55 -1.28
C ARG A 106 21.50 -14.66 -1.62
N ASP A 107 21.96 -15.86 -1.93
CA ASP A 107 23.32 -16.19 -2.33
C ASP A 107 23.67 -15.72 -3.75
N GLN A 108 22.65 -15.46 -4.58
CA GLN A 108 22.80 -14.94 -5.95
C GLN A 108 22.85 -13.41 -6.00
N TRP A 109 22.67 -12.73 -4.86
CA TRP A 109 22.76 -11.28 -4.79
C TRP A 109 24.23 -10.85 -4.97
N PRO A 110 24.50 -9.70 -5.63
CA PRO A 110 25.86 -9.17 -5.71
C PRO A 110 26.51 -8.94 -4.33
N ASP A 111 25.68 -8.60 -3.33
CA ASP A 111 26.06 -8.63 -1.92
C ASP A 111 24.99 -9.40 -1.11
N PRO A 112 25.25 -10.67 -0.75
CA PRO A 112 24.34 -11.47 0.08
C PRO A 112 24.08 -10.91 1.48
N ARG A 113 24.83 -9.89 1.93
CA ARG A 113 24.64 -9.27 3.25
C ARG A 113 23.81 -7.99 3.20
N LYS A 114 23.52 -7.44 2.01
CA LYS A 114 22.75 -6.19 1.82
C LYS A 114 21.31 -6.32 2.35
N PRO A 115 20.89 -5.62 3.42
CA PRO A 115 19.55 -5.79 3.98
C PRO A 115 18.43 -5.58 2.93
N LYS A 116 17.35 -6.38 2.98
CA LYS A 116 16.19 -6.23 2.08
C LYS A 116 15.59 -4.81 2.16
N ALA A 117 15.53 -4.23 3.36
CA ALA A 117 15.10 -2.85 3.57
C ALA A 117 15.93 -1.82 2.77
N GLN A 118 17.23 -2.06 2.58
CA GLN A 118 18.07 -1.21 1.75
C GLN A 118 17.69 -1.34 0.27
N LEU A 119 17.43 -2.55 -0.23
CA LEU A 119 16.94 -2.76 -1.59
C LEU A 119 15.59 -2.07 -1.82
N ILE A 120 14.66 -2.17 -0.86
CA ILE A 120 13.35 -1.50 -0.92
C ILE A 120 13.55 0.01 -1.05
N ALA A 121 14.39 0.63 -0.21
CA ALA A 121 14.66 2.07 -0.28
C ALA A 121 15.31 2.50 -1.62
N GLU A 122 16.18 1.67 -2.19
CA GLU A 122 16.79 1.93 -3.50
C GLU A 122 15.76 1.80 -4.65
N LEU A 123 14.90 0.78 -4.60
CA LEU A 123 13.77 0.61 -5.52
C LEU A 123 12.83 1.80 -5.44
N GLU A 124 12.44 2.19 -4.23
CA GLU A 124 11.55 3.30 -3.96
C GLU A 124 12.08 4.61 -4.56
N LYS A 125 13.38 4.88 -4.36
CA LYS A 125 14.05 6.04 -4.98
C LYS A 125 14.01 5.97 -6.51
N ALA A 126 14.21 4.80 -7.10
CA ALA A 126 14.19 4.63 -8.55
C ALA A 126 12.79 4.81 -9.14
N VAL A 127 11.76 4.23 -8.51
CA VAL A 127 10.38 4.33 -9.01
C VAL A 127 9.79 5.71 -8.80
N ARG A 128 10.14 6.43 -7.72
CA ARG A 128 9.72 7.83 -7.49
C ARG A 128 10.16 8.80 -8.59
N ALA A 129 11.19 8.46 -9.37
CA ALA A 129 11.61 9.25 -10.53
C ALA A 129 10.66 9.11 -11.73
N ILE A 130 9.76 8.11 -11.73
CA ILE A 130 8.77 7.88 -12.78
C ILE A 130 7.51 8.69 -12.45
N PRO A 131 7.18 9.74 -13.22
CA PRO A 131 6.02 10.57 -12.93
C PRO A 131 4.71 9.82 -13.22
N GLY A 132 3.63 10.25 -12.57
CA GLY A 132 2.27 9.82 -12.87
C GLY A 132 1.76 8.60 -12.10
N ASN A 133 2.55 8.06 -11.15
CA ASN A 133 2.13 6.99 -10.27
C ASN A 133 2.39 7.38 -8.81
N ASN A 134 1.50 6.95 -7.92
CA ASN A 134 1.80 6.78 -6.51
C ASN A 134 2.14 5.30 -6.28
N TYR A 135 3.08 5.05 -5.37
CA TYR A 135 3.60 3.73 -5.08
C TYR A 135 3.40 3.40 -3.60
N GLU A 136 3.03 2.17 -3.32
CA GLU A 136 2.97 1.62 -1.96
C GLU A 136 3.69 0.26 -1.95
N PHE A 137 4.68 0.11 -1.07
CA PHE A 137 5.45 -1.12 -0.94
C PHE A 137 4.91 -2.00 0.19
N THR A 138 4.80 -3.30 -0.06
CA THR A 138 4.35 -4.29 0.92
C THR A 138 4.84 -5.69 0.49
N GLN A 139 4.23 -6.75 1.01
CA GLN A 139 4.53 -8.14 0.67
C GLN A 139 3.26 -8.88 0.21
N PRO A 140 3.37 -9.90 -0.66
CA PRO A 140 2.21 -10.52 -1.29
C PRO A 140 1.13 -11.06 -0.32
N ILE A 141 1.52 -11.78 0.74
CA ILE A 141 0.60 -12.35 1.73
C ILE A 141 0.12 -11.27 2.69
N GLN A 142 0.99 -10.36 3.13
CA GLN A 142 0.62 -9.22 3.96
C GLN A 142 -0.44 -8.34 3.28
N MET A 143 -0.24 -8.00 2.00
CA MET A 143 -1.19 -7.24 1.19
C MET A 143 -2.57 -7.89 1.22
N ARG A 144 -2.64 -9.20 0.93
CA ARG A 144 -3.92 -9.92 0.84
C ARG A 144 -4.59 -10.09 2.20
N THR A 145 -3.80 -10.31 3.25
CA THR A 145 -4.31 -10.39 4.62
C THR A 145 -4.89 -9.05 5.08
N ASN A 146 -4.19 -7.95 4.81
CA ASN A 146 -4.64 -6.60 5.13
C ASN A 146 -5.96 -6.27 4.43
N GLU A 147 -6.07 -6.60 3.14
CA GLU A 147 -7.33 -6.47 2.37
C GLU A 147 -8.48 -7.24 3.02
N LEU A 148 -8.25 -8.49 3.41
CA LEU A 148 -9.31 -9.37 3.96
C LEU A 148 -9.79 -8.92 5.34
N ILE A 149 -8.88 -8.46 6.21
CA ILE A 149 -9.22 -8.08 7.58
C ILE A 149 -9.87 -6.69 7.61
N SER A 150 -9.27 -5.72 6.92
CA SER A 150 -9.58 -4.31 7.09
C SER A 150 -10.30 -3.68 5.90
N GLY A 151 -10.33 -4.37 4.75
CA GLY A 151 -10.85 -3.86 3.48
C GLY A 151 -9.94 -2.84 2.80
N VAL A 152 -8.73 -2.61 3.33
CA VAL A 152 -7.73 -1.65 2.82
C VAL A 152 -6.36 -2.34 2.75
N ARG A 153 -5.49 -1.89 1.86
CA ARG A 153 -4.21 -2.55 1.52
C ARG A 153 -3.02 -2.08 2.36
N SER A 154 -3.19 -1.01 3.12
CA SER A 154 -2.13 -0.38 3.92
C SER A 154 -2.16 -0.86 5.38
N ASP A 155 -1.04 -0.74 6.09
CA ASP A 155 -0.93 -1.20 7.49
C ASP A 155 -1.80 -0.39 8.46
N VAL A 156 -2.03 0.89 8.17
CA VAL A 156 -2.91 1.78 8.93
C VAL A 156 -3.79 2.55 7.96
N ALA A 157 -5.09 2.65 8.26
CA ALA A 157 -6.02 3.44 7.47
C ALA A 157 -6.93 4.32 8.34
N VAL A 158 -7.21 5.52 7.82
CA VAL A 158 -8.17 6.45 8.40
C VAL A 158 -9.41 6.46 7.54
N LYS A 159 -10.51 5.91 8.04
CA LYS A 159 -11.80 5.89 7.33
C LYS A 159 -12.65 7.10 7.71
N VAL A 160 -13.02 7.89 6.71
CA VAL A 160 -13.87 9.07 6.88
C VAL A 160 -15.25 8.75 6.33
N TYR A 161 -16.28 8.88 7.17
CA TYR A 161 -17.67 8.61 6.82
C TYR A 161 -18.49 9.89 6.73
N GLY A 162 -19.48 9.92 5.82
CA GLY A 162 -20.37 11.04 5.63
C GLY A 162 -21.17 10.93 4.32
N ASP A 163 -22.08 11.88 4.11
CA ASP A 163 -23.11 11.77 3.07
C ASP A 163 -22.71 12.39 1.72
N THR A 164 -21.70 13.27 1.71
CA THR A 164 -21.33 14.04 0.51
C THR A 164 -19.87 13.81 0.11
N LEU A 165 -19.65 13.28 -1.10
CA LEU A 165 -18.32 12.97 -1.63
C LEU A 165 -17.37 14.18 -1.62
N ASP A 166 -17.85 15.37 -2.02
CA ASP A 166 -17.02 16.58 -2.03
C ASP A 166 -16.47 16.97 -0.64
N GLN A 167 -17.28 16.77 0.41
CA GLN A 167 -16.84 17.02 1.77
C GLN A 167 -15.82 15.97 2.21
N LEU A 168 -16.07 14.70 1.89
CA LEU A 168 -15.17 13.59 2.18
C LEU A 168 -13.81 13.77 1.50
N THR A 169 -13.76 14.13 0.22
CA THR A 169 -12.50 14.39 -0.50
C THR A 169 -11.71 15.53 0.15
N ARG A 170 -12.36 16.65 0.50
CA ARG A 170 -11.68 17.77 1.16
C ARG A 170 -11.14 17.41 2.54
N LEU A 171 -11.86 16.57 3.28
CA LEU A 171 -11.44 16.12 4.61
C LEU A 171 -10.29 15.11 4.49
N ALA A 172 -10.37 14.16 3.55
CA ALA A 172 -9.32 13.19 3.26
C ALA A 172 -7.99 13.87 2.89
N SER A 173 -7.98 14.88 2.01
CA SER A 173 -6.77 15.64 1.69
C SER A 173 -6.22 16.45 2.87
N ARG A 174 -7.06 16.79 3.86
CA ARG A 174 -6.61 17.46 5.09
C ARG A 174 -5.97 16.46 6.04
N VAL A 175 -6.58 15.29 6.20
CA VAL A 175 -6.03 14.17 6.97
C VAL A 175 -4.69 13.73 6.37
N GLU A 176 -4.60 13.56 5.05
CA GLU A 176 -3.35 13.20 4.36
C GLU A 176 -2.21 14.15 4.73
N ARG A 177 -2.45 15.47 4.69
CA ARG A 177 -1.44 16.48 5.05
C ARG A 177 -1.00 16.38 6.51
N VAL A 178 -1.92 16.10 7.42
CA VAL A 178 -1.60 15.92 8.85
C VAL A 178 -0.82 14.62 9.04
N MET A 179 -1.25 13.53 8.43
CA MET A 179 -0.60 12.22 8.52
C MET A 179 0.83 12.25 7.96
N ARG A 180 1.10 12.99 6.88
CA ARG A 180 2.46 13.22 6.37
C ARG A 180 3.40 13.91 7.37
N SER A 181 2.88 14.59 8.39
CA SER A 181 3.70 15.24 9.43
C SER A 181 3.99 14.33 10.63
N VAL A 182 3.37 13.15 10.70
CA VAL A 182 3.55 12.20 11.80
C VAL A 182 4.86 11.44 11.60
N PRO A 183 5.78 11.45 12.58
CA PRO A 183 7.02 10.67 12.49
C PRO A 183 6.73 9.17 12.32
N GLY A 184 7.35 8.55 11.32
CA GLY A 184 7.17 7.13 10.98
C GLY A 184 6.00 6.81 10.04
N ALA A 185 5.23 7.81 9.62
CA ALA A 185 4.20 7.63 8.60
C ALA A 185 4.82 7.64 7.19
N GLU A 186 5.05 6.45 6.64
CA GLU A 186 5.50 6.26 5.26
C GLU A 186 4.31 6.01 4.32
N ASP A 187 4.52 6.25 3.02
CA ASP A 187 3.54 5.98 1.94
C ASP A 187 2.12 6.53 2.14
N VAL A 188 1.96 7.62 2.90
CA VAL A 188 0.66 8.25 3.17
C VAL A 188 -0.03 8.70 1.88
N LYS A 189 -1.23 8.17 1.59
CA LYS A 189 -2.08 8.54 0.45
C LYS A 189 -3.56 8.55 0.82
N ALA A 190 -4.31 9.47 0.22
CA ALA A 190 -5.77 9.46 0.27
C ALA A 190 -6.32 8.72 -0.94
N GLU A 191 -7.26 7.79 -0.71
CA GLU A 191 -7.96 7.11 -1.80
C GLU A 191 -8.83 8.10 -2.58
N GLN A 192 -8.75 8.04 -3.90
CA GLN A 192 -9.43 8.99 -4.77
C GLN A 192 -10.82 8.48 -5.17
N VAL A 193 -11.86 9.16 -4.70
CA VAL A 193 -13.27 8.77 -4.87
C VAL A 193 -13.97 9.44 -6.06
N SER A 194 -13.27 10.30 -6.82
CA SER A 194 -13.84 11.08 -7.93
C SER A 194 -12.80 11.36 -9.03
N GLY A 195 -13.25 11.92 -10.16
CA GLY A 195 -12.37 12.34 -11.26
C GLY A 195 -12.31 11.39 -12.45
N LEU A 196 -13.05 10.28 -12.43
CA LEU A 196 -13.26 9.46 -13.62
C LEU A 196 -14.15 10.24 -14.62
N PRO A 197 -13.63 10.66 -15.79
CA PRO A 197 -14.45 11.34 -16.78
C PRO A 197 -15.47 10.36 -17.36
N LEU A 198 -16.75 10.73 -17.31
CA LEU A 198 -17.86 9.96 -17.88
C LEU A 198 -18.53 10.78 -18.98
N LEU A 199 -18.73 10.16 -20.14
CA LEU A 199 -19.60 10.71 -21.17
C LEU A 199 -21.04 10.31 -20.86
N THR A 200 -21.81 11.24 -20.32
CA THR A 200 -23.25 11.03 -20.10
C THR A 200 -24.01 11.51 -21.32
N ILE A 201 -24.64 10.58 -22.04
CA ILE A 201 -25.60 10.90 -23.09
C ILE A 201 -26.97 10.99 -22.43
N THR A 202 -27.50 12.21 -22.27
CA THR A 202 -28.86 12.43 -21.78
C THR A 202 -29.79 12.63 -22.98
N PRO A 203 -30.62 11.65 -23.35
CA PRO A 203 -31.49 11.77 -24.50
C PRO A 203 -32.62 12.78 -24.21
N ASP A 204 -32.95 13.66 -25.16
CA ASP A 204 -34.11 14.54 -25.07
C ASP A 204 -35.41 13.72 -25.29
N PRO A 205 -36.26 13.55 -24.27
CA PRO A 205 -37.50 12.78 -24.40
C PRO A 205 -38.46 13.35 -25.46
N ALA A 206 -38.50 14.68 -25.61
CA ALA A 206 -39.40 15.35 -26.55
C ALA A 206 -38.94 15.16 -28.01
N ALA A 207 -37.62 15.24 -28.25
CA ALA A 207 -37.05 14.92 -29.56
C ALA A 207 -37.22 13.43 -29.92
N LEU A 208 -37.09 12.52 -28.95
CA LEU A 208 -37.31 11.09 -29.16
C LEU A 208 -38.77 10.76 -29.52
N ALA A 209 -39.74 11.39 -28.83
CA ALA A 209 -41.16 11.22 -29.10
C ALA A 209 -41.56 11.66 -30.53
N ARG A 210 -40.95 12.73 -31.06
CA ARG A 210 -41.16 13.20 -32.44
C ARG A 210 -40.53 12.29 -33.50
N SER A 211 -39.52 11.52 -33.12
CA SER A 211 -38.72 10.73 -34.06
C SER A 211 -39.23 9.30 -34.27
N ALA A 212 -40.35 8.90 -33.66
CA ALA A 212 -40.86 7.51 -33.65
C ALA A 212 -39.88 6.45 -33.09
N HIS A 213 -38.85 6.87 -32.34
CA HIS A 213 -37.91 5.97 -31.68
C HIS A 213 -38.18 5.96 -30.17
N SER A 214 -38.60 4.81 -29.63
CA SER A 214 -38.75 4.61 -28.19
C SER A 214 -37.38 4.69 -27.50
N ALA A 215 -37.32 5.39 -26.36
CA ALA A 215 -36.11 5.49 -25.52
C ALA A 215 -35.55 4.11 -25.11
N ALA A 216 -36.40 3.08 -25.05
CA ALA A 216 -36.01 1.72 -24.72
C ALA A 216 -35.06 1.05 -25.74
N GLY A 217 -35.06 1.49 -27.01
CA GLY A 217 -34.25 0.88 -28.06
C GLY A 217 -32.82 1.44 -28.18
N LYS A 218 -32.50 2.57 -27.53
CA LYS A 218 -31.22 3.28 -27.74
C LYS A 218 -30.18 3.07 -26.64
N HIS A 219 -30.51 2.35 -25.57
CA HIS A 219 -29.52 1.87 -24.59
C HIS A 219 -28.66 0.71 -25.13
N GLN A 220 -28.86 0.31 -26.39
CA GLN A 220 -28.15 -0.78 -27.07
C GLN A 220 -27.11 -0.25 -28.08
N CYS A 221 -26.50 0.91 -27.81
CA CYS A 221 -25.25 1.29 -28.46
C CYS A 221 -24.11 0.60 -27.71
N ARG A 222 -23.62 -0.49 -28.32
CA ARG A 222 -22.45 -1.26 -27.86
C ARG A 222 -21.16 -0.53 -28.21
#